data_AF-A0AAJ5WN37-F1
#
_entry.id   AF-A0AAJ5WN37-F1
#
_cell.length_a   1.000
_cell.length_b   1.000
_cell.length_c   1.000
_cell.angle_alpha   90.00
_cell.angle_beta   90.00
_cell.angle_gamma   90.00
#
_symmetry.space_group_name_H-M   'P 1'
#
loop_
_entity.id
_entity.type
_entity.pdbx_description
1 polymer ?
#
loop_
_entity_poly.entity_id
_entity_poly.type
_entity_poly.pdbx_seq_one_letter_code
_entity_poly.pdbx_strand_id
1 'polypeptide(L)'
;MNQFTDQFGPRIKRYFDEASEEEQAALEQDLLAYANAHPDYFARDVKEARFQAEHGPLLTVVLIALSKDADRWGHFYVNTVNELFEQAKKADQPHDYLTYLSELAYIEDNESPFVQEIVDRLFKELESDHLDSKLAAIWVLPDFLLNPSIRNRSRIISTIQDKLYDANWKIRYVAYTSLGFSNARPEGFKLSFPDQLRQTFLKTPPMI
;
A
#
# COMPACT_ATOMS: atom_id res chain seq x y z
N MET A 1 4.43 2.79 -28.22
CA MET A 1 4.69 4.11 -27.62
C MET A 1 3.51 4.39 -26.71
N ASN A 2 3.76 4.57 -25.42
CA ASN A 2 2.71 4.75 -24.42
C ASN A 2 2.48 6.26 -24.28
N GLN A 3 1.33 6.73 -24.79
CA GLN A 3 1.02 8.16 -24.88
C GLN A 3 1.03 8.84 -23.51
N PHE A 4 0.58 8.13 -22.47
CA PHE A 4 0.62 8.61 -21.09
C PHE A 4 2.07 8.87 -20.65
N THR A 5 2.98 7.92 -20.83
CA THR A 5 4.39 8.10 -20.43
C THR A 5 5.09 9.18 -21.25
N ASP A 6 4.75 9.32 -22.54
CA ASP A 6 5.31 10.36 -23.40
C ASP A 6 4.88 11.75 -22.93
N GLN A 7 3.63 11.89 -22.50
CA GLN A 7 3.05 13.16 -22.06
C GLN A 7 3.46 13.55 -20.63
N PHE A 8 3.39 12.61 -19.68
CA PHE A 8 3.53 12.90 -18.25
C PHE A 8 4.87 12.44 -17.66
N GLY A 9 5.55 11.49 -18.29
CA GLY A 9 6.78 10.88 -17.77
C GLY A 9 7.86 11.89 -17.38
N PRO A 10 8.19 12.91 -18.20
CA PRO A 10 9.20 13.91 -17.84
C PRO A 10 8.84 14.73 -16.59
N ARG A 11 7.55 15.05 -16.39
CA ARG A 11 7.08 15.81 -15.21
C ARG A 11 7.04 14.93 -13.97
N ILE A 12 6.58 13.68 -14.12
CA ILE A 12 6.56 12.68 -13.06
C ILE A 12 7.97 12.42 -12.51
N LYS A 13 8.97 12.28 -13.39
CA LYS A 13 10.37 12.04 -12.98
C LYS A 13 10.96 13.16 -12.11
N ARG A 14 10.49 14.39 -12.31
CA ARG A 14 10.96 15.58 -11.59
C ARG A 14 10.15 15.88 -10.34
N TYR A 15 9.06 15.14 -10.11
CA TYR A 15 8.02 15.48 -9.14
C TYR A 15 8.56 15.65 -7.72
N PHE A 16 9.31 14.67 -7.20
CA PHE A 16 9.82 14.72 -5.82
C PHE A 16 11.14 15.49 -5.67
N ASP A 17 11.95 15.56 -6.73
CA ASP A 17 13.33 16.06 -6.63
C ASP A 17 13.50 17.52 -7.08
N GLU A 18 12.69 17.98 -8.03
CA GLU A 18 12.93 19.25 -8.73
C GLU A 18 11.71 20.16 -8.85
N ALA A 19 10.50 19.60 -8.84
CA ALA A 19 9.27 20.36 -9.04
C ALA A 19 8.91 21.20 -7.80
N SER A 20 8.45 22.43 -8.02
CA SER A 20 7.85 23.25 -6.96
C SER A 20 6.49 22.70 -6.54
N GLU A 21 5.98 23.11 -5.38
CA GLU A 21 4.62 22.74 -4.94
C GLU A 21 3.54 23.14 -5.97
N GLU A 22 3.70 24.30 -6.62
CA GLU A 22 2.80 24.75 -7.68
C GLU A 22 2.86 23.83 -8.92
N GLU A 23 4.06 23.39 -9.31
CA GLU A 23 4.25 22.45 -10.43
C GLU A 23 3.71 21.05 -10.13
N GLN A 24 3.87 20.58 -8.87
CA GLN A 24 3.30 19.32 -8.39
C GLN A 24 1.78 19.37 -8.44
N ALA A 25 1.17 20.40 -7.84
CA ALA A 25 -0.28 20.56 -7.84
C ALA A 25 -0.85 20.65 -9.27
N ALA A 26 -0.17 21.37 -10.17
CA ALA A 26 -0.55 21.45 -11.58
C ALA A 26 -0.44 20.08 -12.28
N LEU A 27 0.61 19.30 -12.03
CA LEU A 27 0.75 17.95 -12.59
C LEU A 27 -0.37 17.02 -12.09
N GLU A 28 -0.65 17.02 -10.80
CA GLU A 28 -1.72 16.20 -10.23
C GLU A 28 -3.08 16.55 -10.84
N GLN A 29 -3.35 17.85 -11.04
CA GLN A 29 -4.57 18.31 -11.70
C GLN A 29 -4.65 17.86 -13.16
N ASP A 30 -3.55 17.98 -13.92
CA ASP A 30 -3.49 17.55 -15.31
C ASP A 30 -3.68 16.04 -15.46
N LEU A 31 -3.04 15.26 -14.56
CA LEU A 31 -3.19 13.80 -14.50
C LEU A 31 -4.64 13.41 -14.22
N LEU A 32 -5.26 14.02 -13.22
CA LEU A 32 -6.65 13.75 -12.88
C LEU A 32 -7.60 14.12 -14.03
N ALA A 33 -7.38 15.29 -14.65
CA ALA A 33 -8.18 15.73 -15.80
C ALA A 33 -8.06 14.75 -16.98
N TYR A 34 -6.84 14.31 -17.29
CA TYR A 34 -6.58 13.32 -18.34
C TYR A 34 -7.25 11.98 -18.02
N ALA A 35 -7.08 11.47 -16.80
CA ALA A 35 -7.70 10.23 -16.34
C ALA A 35 -9.23 10.31 -16.49
N ASN A 36 -9.83 11.42 -16.05
CA ASN A 36 -11.27 11.64 -16.10
C ASN A 36 -11.82 11.79 -17.53
N ALA A 37 -11.02 12.29 -18.47
CA ALA A 37 -11.38 12.38 -19.88
C ALA A 37 -11.24 11.02 -20.62
N HIS A 38 -10.31 10.17 -20.19
CA HIS A 38 -9.92 8.95 -20.91
C HIS A 38 -9.75 7.73 -19.98
N PRO A 39 -10.77 7.30 -19.23
CA PRO A 39 -10.57 6.40 -18.11
C PRO A 39 -10.03 5.02 -18.48
N ASP A 40 -10.57 4.41 -19.55
CA ASP A 40 -10.13 3.08 -19.99
C ASP A 40 -8.69 3.10 -20.54
N TYR A 41 -8.35 4.14 -21.31
CA TYR A 41 -7.01 4.32 -21.86
C TYR A 41 -6.01 4.61 -20.76
N PHE A 42 -6.34 5.50 -19.84
CA PHE A 42 -5.50 5.83 -18.70
C PHE A 42 -5.19 4.60 -17.84
N ALA A 43 -6.20 3.82 -17.46
CA ALA A 43 -5.99 2.64 -16.62
C ALA A 43 -5.07 1.60 -17.30
N ARG A 44 -5.24 1.39 -18.61
CA ARG A 44 -4.37 0.51 -19.39
C ARG A 44 -2.94 1.05 -19.48
N ASP A 45 -2.79 2.32 -19.84
CA ASP A 45 -1.49 2.92 -20.09
C ASP A 45 -0.66 3.02 -18.79
N VAL A 46 -1.29 3.34 -17.65
CA VAL A 46 -0.62 3.28 -16.34
C VAL A 46 -0.24 1.85 -15.98
N LYS A 47 -1.13 0.88 -16.23
CA LYS A 47 -0.84 -0.54 -15.95
C LYS A 47 0.39 -1.07 -16.67
N GLU A 48 0.62 -0.63 -17.90
CA GLU A 48 1.80 -1.03 -18.68
C GLU A 48 3.10 -0.39 -18.15
N ALA A 49 3.02 0.82 -17.60
CA ALA A 49 4.20 1.63 -17.24
C ALA A 49 4.59 1.54 -15.74
N ARG A 50 3.66 1.26 -14.84
CA ARG A 50 3.79 1.48 -13.38
C ARG A 50 4.87 0.67 -12.63
N PHE A 51 5.40 -0.41 -13.21
CA PHE A 51 6.47 -1.22 -12.59
C PHE A 51 7.79 -1.17 -13.37
N GLN A 52 7.90 -0.28 -14.35
CA GLN A 52 9.13 -0.13 -15.11
C GLN A 52 10.05 0.84 -14.35
N ALA A 53 11.23 0.36 -13.95
CA ALA A 53 12.19 1.14 -13.18
C ALA A 53 12.58 2.48 -13.85
N GLU A 54 12.51 2.55 -15.18
CA GLU A 54 12.80 3.76 -15.95
C GLU A 54 11.76 4.87 -15.83
N HIS A 55 10.60 4.58 -15.24
CA HIS A 55 9.50 5.53 -15.08
C HIS A 55 9.43 6.16 -13.68
N GLY A 56 10.39 5.84 -12.80
CA GLY A 56 10.51 6.48 -11.48
C GLY A 56 9.25 6.29 -10.63
N PRO A 57 8.82 7.31 -9.86
CA PRO A 57 7.70 7.21 -8.93
C PRO A 57 6.31 7.28 -9.63
N LEU A 58 6.18 6.75 -10.85
CA LEU A 58 4.97 6.90 -11.67
C LEU A 58 3.72 6.47 -10.94
N LEU A 59 3.72 5.28 -10.34
CA LEU A 59 2.55 4.78 -9.63
C LEU A 59 2.19 5.69 -8.46
N THR A 60 3.16 6.08 -7.65
CA THR A 60 2.99 7.01 -6.53
C THR A 60 2.33 8.31 -6.97
N VAL A 61 2.88 9.01 -7.96
CA VAL A 61 2.35 10.31 -8.43
C VAL A 61 0.94 10.14 -9.02
N VAL A 62 0.67 9.04 -9.72
CA VAL A 62 -0.68 8.72 -10.21
C VAL A 62 -1.64 8.52 -9.04
N LEU A 63 -1.27 7.73 -8.03
CA LEU A 63 -2.13 7.49 -6.86
C LEU A 63 -2.36 8.77 -6.04
N ILE A 64 -1.39 9.69 -5.99
CA ILE A 64 -1.61 11.02 -5.40
C ILE A 64 -2.69 11.78 -6.19
N ALA A 65 -2.53 11.86 -7.51
CA ALA A 65 -3.45 12.61 -8.37
C ALA A 65 -4.89 12.08 -8.31
N LEU A 66 -5.06 10.75 -8.35
CA LEU A 66 -6.38 10.11 -8.33
C LEU A 66 -7.07 10.22 -6.96
N SER A 67 -6.32 10.43 -5.87
CA SER A 67 -6.90 10.53 -4.52
C SER A 67 -7.83 11.74 -4.38
N LYS A 68 -7.61 12.79 -5.19
CA LYS A 68 -8.46 13.98 -5.29
C LYS A 68 -9.87 13.70 -5.83
N ASP A 69 -10.11 12.55 -6.44
CA ASP A 69 -11.42 12.08 -6.93
C ASP A 69 -11.56 10.57 -6.64
N ALA A 70 -11.20 10.16 -5.41
CA ALA A 70 -11.11 8.76 -5.02
C ALA A 70 -12.44 8.00 -5.15
N ASP A 71 -13.59 8.66 -5.06
CA ASP A 71 -14.89 8.02 -5.24
C ASP A 71 -15.07 7.49 -6.67
N ARG A 72 -14.56 8.22 -7.67
CA ARG A 72 -14.56 7.79 -9.06
C ARG A 72 -13.49 6.73 -9.34
N TRP A 73 -12.33 6.86 -8.70
CA TRP A 73 -11.16 6.03 -8.97
C TRP A 73 -10.95 4.88 -7.99
N GLY A 74 -11.87 4.66 -7.05
CA GLY A 74 -11.73 3.65 -5.99
C GLY A 74 -11.46 2.24 -6.52
N HIS A 75 -12.12 1.85 -7.62
CA HIS A 75 -11.84 0.56 -8.27
C HIS A 75 -10.42 0.44 -8.83
N PHE A 76 -9.80 1.55 -9.23
CA PHE A 76 -8.40 1.55 -9.66
C PHE A 76 -7.46 1.21 -8.49
N TYR A 77 -7.72 1.73 -7.29
CA TYR A 77 -6.97 1.37 -6.08
C TYR A 77 -7.16 -0.11 -5.73
N VAL A 78 -8.40 -0.60 -5.71
CA VAL A 78 -8.71 -2.02 -5.44
C VAL A 78 -7.96 -2.93 -6.41
N ASN A 79 -8.01 -2.61 -7.70
CA ASN A 79 -7.29 -3.36 -8.74
C ASN A 79 -5.77 -3.28 -8.58
N THR A 80 -5.24 -2.11 -8.23
CA THR A 80 -3.81 -1.92 -7.98
C THR A 80 -3.36 -2.79 -6.82
N VAL A 81 -4.04 -2.77 -5.67
CA VAL A 81 -3.72 -3.61 -4.51
C VAL A 81 -3.76 -5.10 -4.86
N ASN A 82 -4.79 -5.53 -5.59
CA ASN A 82 -4.86 -6.91 -6.09
C ASN A 82 -3.62 -7.28 -6.90
N GLU A 83 -3.23 -6.43 -7.84
CA GLU A 83 -2.10 -6.67 -8.72
C GLU A 83 -0.76 -6.63 -7.99
N LEU A 84 -0.57 -5.73 -7.02
CA LEU A 84 0.66 -5.68 -6.20
C LEU A 84 0.91 -7.02 -5.50
N PHE A 85 -0.11 -7.58 -4.85
CA PHE A 85 0.04 -8.89 -4.20
C PHE A 85 0.22 -10.03 -5.19
N GLU A 86 -0.51 -10.02 -6.32
CA GLU A 86 -0.40 -11.10 -7.31
C GLU A 86 0.93 -11.10 -8.06
N GLN A 87 1.57 -9.94 -8.23
CA GLN A 87 2.93 -9.84 -8.78
C GLN A 87 3.97 -10.18 -7.73
N ALA A 88 3.82 -9.68 -6.49
CA ALA A 88 4.74 -9.97 -5.39
C ALA A 88 4.93 -11.47 -5.15
N LYS A 89 3.85 -12.26 -5.22
CA LYS A 89 3.88 -13.73 -5.06
C LYS A 89 4.64 -14.47 -6.16
N LYS A 90 4.91 -13.83 -7.29
CA LYS A 90 5.57 -14.41 -8.48
C LYS A 90 6.98 -13.85 -8.69
N ALA A 91 7.32 -12.77 -7.99
CA ALA A 91 8.56 -12.05 -8.19
C ALA A 91 9.70 -12.65 -7.36
N ASP A 92 10.91 -12.59 -7.89
CA ASP A 92 12.13 -12.92 -7.13
C ASP A 92 12.39 -11.88 -6.02
N GLN A 93 11.92 -10.65 -6.21
CA GLN A 93 11.96 -9.55 -5.24
C GLN A 93 10.53 -9.04 -4.96
N PRO A 94 9.76 -9.70 -4.06
CA PRO A 94 8.38 -9.31 -3.76
C PRO A 94 8.23 -7.87 -3.24
N HIS A 95 9.27 -7.36 -2.56
CA HIS A 95 9.27 -6.02 -1.96
C HIS A 95 9.18 -4.89 -2.99
N ASP A 96 9.73 -5.07 -4.20
CA ASP A 96 9.65 -4.11 -5.30
C ASP A 96 8.20 -3.76 -5.68
N TYR A 97 7.25 -4.66 -5.38
CA TYR A 97 5.83 -4.44 -5.55
C TYR A 97 5.18 -3.99 -4.25
N LEU A 98 5.46 -4.67 -3.14
CA LEU A 98 4.74 -4.43 -1.89
C LEU A 98 5.01 -3.06 -1.28
N THR A 99 6.15 -2.41 -1.57
CA THR A 99 6.46 -1.04 -1.12
C THR A 99 5.38 -0.01 -1.52
N TYR A 100 4.74 -0.21 -2.68
CA TYR A 100 3.66 0.67 -3.16
C TYR A 100 2.36 0.59 -2.34
N LEU A 101 2.24 -0.36 -1.41
CA LEU A 101 1.09 -0.38 -0.50
C LEU A 101 1.11 0.81 0.49
N SER A 102 2.29 1.41 0.74
CA SER A 102 2.39 2.64 1.54
C SER A 102 1.64 3.82 0.91
N GLU A 103 1.51 3.83 -0.42
CA GLU A 103 0.80 4.87 -1.17
C GLU A 103 -0.71 4.83 -0.96
N LEU A 104 -1.23 3.82 -0.27
CA LEU A 104 -2.63 3.78 0.14
C LEU A 104 -2.96 4.79 1.24
N ALA A 105 -1.96 5.37 1.89
CA ALA A 105 -2.14 6.43 2.89
C ALA A 105 -2.95 7.63 2.35
N TYR A 106 -2.93 7.87 1.04
CA TYR A 106 -3.73 8.93 0.41
C TYR A 106 -5.24 8.67 0.41
N ILE A 107 -5.68 7.43 0.66
CA ILE A 107 -7.10 7.05 0.61
C ILE A 107 -7.61 6.35 1.87
N GLU A 108 -6.77 6.16 2.89
CA GLU A 108 -7.12 5.37 4.08
C GLU A 108 -8.28 5.97 4.89
N ASP A 109 -8.42 7.30 4.91
CA ASP A 109 -9.50 8.02 5.59
C ASP A 109 -10.78 8.17 4.75
N ASN A 110 -10.78 7.75 3.48
CA ASN A 110 -11.95 7.86 2.62
C ASN A 110 -13.05 6.87 3.05
N GLU A 111 -14.29 7.34 3.24
CA GLU A 111 -15.39 6.50 3.76
C GLU A 111 -16.16 5.71 2.68
N SER A 112 -15.75 5.81 1.41
CA SER A 112 -16.42 5.15 0.30
C SER A 112 -16.24 3.63 0.33
N PRO A 113 -17.21 2.87 -0.22
CA PRO A 113 -17.23 1.40 -0.11
C PRO A 113 -15.98 0.68 -0.62
N PHE A 114 -15.25 1.25 -1.58
CA PHE A 114 -14.04 0.65 -2.13
C PHE A 114 -12.92 0.50 -1.08
N VAL A 115 -12.90 1.34 -0.05
CA VAL A 115 -11.90 1.25 1.03
C VAL A 115 -12.11 -0.03 1.84
N GLN A 116 -13.37 -0.43 2.08
CA GLN A 116 -13.67 -1.73 2.67
C GLN A 116 -13.20 -2.89 1.77
N GLU A 117 -13.30 -2.76 0.44
CA GLU A 117 -12.79 -3.78 -0.48
C GLU A 117 -11.27 -3.92 -0.40
N ILE A 118 -10.53 -2.81 -0.27
CA ILE A 118 -9.09 -2.81 -0.02
C ILE A 118 -8.78 -3.51 1.30
N VAL A 119 -9.51 -3.18 2.36
CA VAL A 119 -9.34 -3.81 3.69
C VAL A 119 -9.64 -5.30 3.63
N ASP A 120 -10.71 -5.72 2.97
CA ASP A 120 -11.05 -7.14 2.82
C ASP A 120 -9.97 -7.89 2.03
N ARG A 121 -9.41 -7.23 1.01
CA ARG A 121 -8.30 -7.77 0.22
C ARG A 121 -7.01 -7.91 1.03
N LEU A 122 -6.67 -6.93 1.86
CA LEU A 122 -5.52 -6.99 2.77
C LEU A 122 -5.76 -8.05 3.86
N PHE A 123 -6.97 -8.11 4.43
CA PHE A 123 -7.35 -9.08 5.45
C PHE A 123 -7.18 -10.52 4.97
N LYS A 124 -7.50 -10.79 3.71
CA LYS A 124 -7.24 -12.09 3.07
C LYS A 124 -5.76 -12.49 3.10
N GLU A 125 -4.83 -11.54 2.99
CA GLU A 125 -3.38 -11.84 2.98
C GLU A 125 -2.80 -12.10 4.37
N LEU A 126 -3.52 -11.80 5.45
CA LEU A 126 -3.11 -12.22 6.80
C LEU A 126 -2.95 -13.75 6.91
N GLU A 127 -3.65 -14.50 6.06
CA GLU A 127 -3.59 -15.96 5.97
C GLU A 127 -2.84 -16.47 4.73
N SER A 128 -2.08 -15.61 4.05
CA SER A 128 -1.31 -16.00 2.85
C SER A 128 -0.24 -17.05 3.18
N ASP A 129 -0.01 -18.00 2.28
CA ASP A 129 1.16 -18.88 2.37
C ASP A 129 2.46 -18.13 1.99
N HIS A 130 2.33 -16.99 1.30
CA HIS A 130 3.47 -16.15 0.94
C HIS A 130 3.85 -15.22 2.08
N LEU A 131 5.02 -15.43 2.68
CA LEU A 131 5.46 -14.71 3.87
C LEU A 131 5.46 -13.20 3.66
N ASP A 132 6.00 -12.70 2.54
CA ASP A 132 6.09 -11.24 2.32
C ASP A 132 4.71 -10.60 2.16
N SER A 133 3.75 -11.28 1.52
CA SER A 133 2.38 -10.78 1.40
C SER A 133 1.69 -10.70 2.76
N LYS A 134 1.91 -11.70 3.61
CA LYS A 134 1.40 -11.72 4.98
C LYS A 134 2.01 -10.60 5.83
N LEU A 135 3.33 -10.42 5.79
CA LEU A 135 3.99 -9.35 6.52
C LEU A 135 3.52 -7.96 6.04
N ALA A 136 3.38 -7.77 4.73
CA ALA A 136 2.88 -6.55 4.15
C ALA A 136 1.45 -6.22 4.61
N ALA A 137 0.56 -7.21 4.62
CA ALA A 137 -0.80 -7.02 5.09
C ALA A 137 -0.87 -6.69 6.58
N ILE A 138 -0.09 -7.37 7.42
CA ILE A 138 0.01 -7.05 8.86
C ILE A 138 0.48 -5.60 9.06
N TRP A 139 1.43 -5.16 8.23
CA TRP A 139 2.00 -3.82 8.29
C TRP A 139 0.99 -2.72 7.98
N VAL A 140 0.26 -2.86 6.87
CA VAL A 140 -0.58 -1.80 6.28
C VAL A 140 -2.01 -1.77 6.86
N LEU A 141 -2.58 -2.92 7.23
CA LEU A 141 -3.96 -2.97 7.72
C LEU A 141 -4.29 -2.01 8.88
N PRO A 142 -3.43 -1.82 9.90
CA PRO A 142 -3.71 -0.94 11.02
C PRO A 142 -4.06 0.50 10.63
N ASP A 143 -3.49 1.03 9.55
CA ASP A 143 -3.67 2.42 9.15
C ASP A 143 -5.14 2.68 8.75
N PHE A 144 -5.76 1.71 8.06
CA PHE A 144 -7.19 1.73 7.74
C PHE A 144 -8.12 1.55 8.94
N LEU A 145 -7.62 1.07 10.10
CA LEU A 145 -8.50 0.77 11.23
C LEU A 145 -8.97 2.01 11.98
N LEU A 146 -8.44 3.19 11.67
CA LEU A 146 -8.98 4.45 12.17
C LEU A 146 -10.27 4.83 11.45
N ASN A 147 -10.39 4.46 10.17
CA ASN A 147 -11.54 4.79 9.33
C ASN A 147 -12.86 4.18 9.86
N PRO A 148 -13.89 5.00 10.16
CA PRO A 148 -15.15 4.56 10.77
C PRO A 148 -15.99 3.68 9.84
N SER A 149 -15.75 3.71 8.52
CA SER A 149 -16.47 2.89 7.56
C SER A 149 -16.10 1.39 7.61
N ILE A 150 -14.98 1.05 8.27
CA ILE A 150 -14.48 -0.34 8.33
C ILE A 150 -15.31 -1.19 9.30
N ARG A 151 -16.07 -2.13 8.74
CA ARG A 151 -17.09 -2.92 9.44
C ARG A 151 -16.52 -4.10 10.23
N ASN A 152 -15.37 -4.62 9.83
CA ASN A 152 -14.74 -5.83 10.40
C ASN A 152 -13.53 -5.53 11.30
N ARG A 153 -13.40 -4.30 11.80
CA ARG A 153 -12.27 -3.80 12.61
C ARG A 153 -11.88 -4.73 13.75
N SER A 154 -12.82 -5.11 14.62
CA SER A 154 -12.52 -5.98 15.77
C SER A 154 -11.99 -7.36 15.37
N ARG A 155 -12.51 -7.91 14.26
CA ARG A 155 -12.03 -9.19 13.73
C ARG A 155 -10.60 -9.06 13.22
N ILE A 156 -10.30 -8.00 12.47
CA ILE A 156 -8.94 -7.73 11.96
C ILE A 156 -7.95 -7.61 13.12
N ILE A 157 -8.27 -6.79 14.13
CA ILE A 157 -7.42 -6.61 15.31
C ILE A 157 -7.17 -7.94 15.99
N SER A 158 -8.20 -8.74 16.25
CA SER A 158 -8.06 -10.06 16.87
C SER A 158 -7.14 -10.97 16.04
N THR A 159 -7.31 -11.00 14.71
CA THR A 159 -6.48 -11.83 13.84
C THR A 159 -5.02 -11.37 13.86
N ILE A 160 -4.74 -10.06 13.87
CA ILE A 160 -3.37 -9.55 13.99
C ILE A 160 -2.79 -9.84 15.39
N GLN A 161 -3.60 -9.76 16.45
CA GLN A 161 -3.19 -10.14 17.80
C GLN A 161 -2.81 -11.63 17.88
N ASP A 162 -3.53 -12.52 17.19
CA ASP A 162 -3.16 -13.94 17.12
C ASP A 162 -1.78 -14.14 16.49
N LYS A 163 -1.37 -13.28 15.54
CA LYS A 163 -0.04 -13.31 14.92
C LYS A 163 1.10 -13.00 15.89
N LEU A 164 0.83 -12.42 17.06
CA LEU A 164 1.82 -12.26 18.13
C LEU A 164 2.36 -13.59 18.68
N TYR A 165 1.66 -14.69 18.41
CA TYR A 165 2.01 -16.04 18.84
C TYR A 165 2.42 -16.97 17.67
N ASP A 166 2.58 -16.42 16.46
CA ASP A 166 2.98 -17.19 15.28
C ASP A 166 4.35 -17.87 15.48
N ALA A 167 4.59 -19.03 14.89
CA ALA A 167 5.88 -19.73 14.98
C ALA A 167 7.04 -18.91 14.36
N ASN A 168 6.76 -18.13 13.33
CA ASN A 168 7.72 -17.28 12.65
C ASN A 168 7.93 -15.96 13.41
N TRP A 169 9.16 -15.73 13.86
CA TRP A 169 9.50 -14.53 14.62
C TRP A 169 9.27 -13.22 13.85
N LYS A 170 9.41 -13.23 12.51
CA LYS A 170 9.15 -12.04 11.68
C LYS A 170 7.69 -11.63 11.76
N ILE A 171 6.77 -12.61 11.73
CA ILE A 171 5.33 -12.37 11.85
C ILE A 171 5.01 -11.77 13.22
N ARG A 172 5.54 -12.38 14.30
CA ARG A 172 5.36 -11.85 15.66
C ARG A 172 5.85 -10.42 15.80
N TYR A 173 7.03 -10.13 15.24
CA TYR A 173 7.63 -8.80 15.30
C TYR A 173 6.80 -7.75 14.55
N VAL A 174 6.43 -8.04 13.30
CA VAL A 174 5.64 -7.09 12.49
C VAL A 174 4.28 -6.85 13.15
N ALA A 175 3.59 -7.90 13.62
CA ALA A 175 2.33 -7.75 14.35
C ALA A 175 2.48 -6.89 15.61
N TYR A 176 3.55 -7.08 16.38
CA TYR A 176 3.82 -6.27 17.57
C TYR A 176 4.03 -4.80 17.26
N THR A 177 4.77 -4.49 16.19
CA THR A 177 5.03 -3.11 15.76
C THR A 177 3.77 -2.45 15.22
N SER A 178 3.07 -3.12 14.30
CA SER A 178 1.82 -2.68 13.68
C SER A 178 0.69 -2.40 14.68
N LEU A 179 0.49 -3.29 15.65
CA LEU A 179 -0.47 -3.04 16.74
C LEU A 179 -0.03 -1.92 17.69
N GLY A 180 1.28 -1.63 17.73
CA GLY A 180 1.84 -0.53 18.51
C GLY A 180 1.41 0.83 17.96
N PHE A 181 1.42 1.02 16.64
CA PHE A 181 1.02 2.27 16.00
C PHE A 181 -0.47 2.58 16.19
N SER A 182 -1.31 1.55 16.19
CA SER A 182 -2.77 1.66 16.38
C SER A 182 -3.23 1.59 17.84
N ASN A 183 -2.31 1.53 18.81
CA ASN A 183 -2.62 1.29 20.24
C ASN A 183 -3.51 0.05 20.48
N ALA A 184 -3.44 -0.95 19.60
CA ALA A 184 -4.29 -2.15 19.62
C ALA A 184 -3.58 -3.37 20.22
N ARG A 185 -2.44 -3.19 20.90
CA ARG A 185 -1.74 -4.29 21.58
C ARG A 185 -2.53 -4.79 22.78
N PRO A 186 -2.52 -6.11 23.06
CA PRO A 186 -3.05 -6.62 24.31
C PRO A 186 -2.30 -6.00 25.50
N GLU A 187 -3.04 -5.68 26.56
CA GLU A 187 -2.48 -5.03 27.75
C GLU A 187 -1.33 -5.86 28.34
N GLY A 188 -0.19 -5.21 28.60
CA GLY A 188 0.99 -5.85 29.18
C GLY A 188 1.77 -6.78 28.24
N PHE A 189 1.36 -6.94 26.98
CA PHE A 189 2.08 -7.80 26.03
C PHE A 189 3.49 -7.26 25.75
N LYS A 190 4.48 -8.15 25.81
CA LYS A 190 5.88 -7.86 25.48
C LYS A 190 6.40 -8.90 24.49
N LEU A 191 7.11 -8.43 23.48
CA LEU A 191 7.82 -9.30 22.55
C LEU A 191 8.91 -10.09 23.32
N SER A 192 9.14 -11.34 22.94
CA SER A 192 10.16 -12.18 23.58
C SER A 192 11.57 -11.60 23.38
N PHE A 193 12.47 -11.78 24.36
CA PHE A 193 13.85 -11.29 24.27
C PHE A 193 14.62 -11.81 23.03
N PRO A 194 14.48 -13.09 22.62
CA PRO A 194 15.09 -13.55 21.37
C PRO A 194 14.59 -12.80 20.12
N ASP A 195 13.31 -12.44 20.07
CA ASP A 195 12.76 -11.69 18.95
C ASP A 195 13.28 -10.24 18.94
N GLN A 196 13.42 -9.62 20.13
CA GLN A 196 14.05 -8.31 20.29
C GLN A 196 15.53 -8.30 19.86
N LEU A 197 16.27 -9.38 20.11
CA LEU A 197 17.67 -9.50 19.65
C LEU A 197 17.77 -9.74 18.14
N ARG A 198 16.89 -10.56 17.57
CA ARG A 198 16.87 -10.82 16.12
C ARG A 198 16.62 -9.56 15.31
N GLN A 199 15.82 -8.62 15.84
CA GLN A 199 15.65 -7.29 15.28
C GLN A 199 16.99 -6.55 15.09
N THR A 200 17.82 -6.53 16.14
CA THR A 200 19.07 -5.77 16.15
C THR A 200 20.14 -6.36 15.23
N PHE A 201 20.16 -7.68 15.04
CA PHE A 201 21.22 -8.39 14.31
C PHE A 201 20.89 -8.73 12.85
N LEU A 202 19.61 -8.96 12.50
CA LEU A 202 19.23 -9.46 11.17
C LEU A 202 18.71 -8.39 10.21
N LYS A 203 18.84 -7.11 10.59
CA LYS A 203 18.11 -5.96 10.04
C LYS A 203 16.59 -6.15 10.22
N THR A 204 15.87 -5.05 10.38
CA THR A 204 14.41 -5.06 10.31
C THR A 204 14.01 -5.84 9.05
N PRO A 205 13.00 -6.73 9.09
CA PRO A 205 12.43 -7.25 7.84
C PRO A 205 12.23 -6.06 6.90
N PRO A 206 12.56 -6.15 5.60
CA PRO A 206 12.37 -5.03 4.68
C PRO A 206 10.93 -4.55 4.88
N MET A 207 10.80 -3.43 5.57
CA MET A 207 9.52 -2.82 5.86
C MET A 207 9.19 -2.09 4.57
N ILE A 208 7.95 -2.25 4.12
CA ILE A 208 7.35 -1.59 2.96
C ILE A 208 7.91 -0.17 2.79
#